data_AF-A0A5S9M4B3-F1
#
_entry.id   AF-A0A5S9M4B3-F1
#
_cell.length_a   1.000
_cell.length_b   1.000
_cell.length_c   1.000
_cell.angle_alpha   90.00
_cell.angle_beta   90.00
_cell.angle_gamma   90.00
#
_symmetry.space_group_name_H-M   'P 1'
#
loop_
_entity.id
_entity.type
_entity.pdbx_description
1 polymer ?
#
loop_
_entity_poly.entity_id
_entity_poly.type
_entity_poly.pdbx_seq_one_letter_code
_entity_poly.pdbx_strand_id
1 'polypeptide(L)'
;MGIMLVFFLVLRPPVEYYRQYYAQWTGSKVLFDIREKLFSHIQKLSLRYYANTRTGEIISRVINDVEQTKEFVITGLMNIWLDMMTVLIVIAIMCTLDLKLTIVSVIIFPLYAFAVKYFYGRTAS
;
A
#
# COMPACT_ATOMS: atom_id res chain seq x y z
N MET A 1 20.99 -25.41 -0.05
CA MET A 1 21.24 -24.05 -0.62
C MET A 1 20.79 -23.94 -2.07
N GLY A 2 21.35 -24.70 -3.02
CA GLY A 2 20.99 -24.58 -4.46
C GLY A 2 19.50 -24.75 -4.79
N ILE A 3 18.84 -25.79 -4.26
CA ILE A 3 17.41 -26.04 -4.50
C ILE A 3 16.52 -24.91 -3.96
N MET A 4 16.84 -24.35 -2.79
CA MET A 4 16.11 -23.23 -2.19
C MET A 4 16.25 -21.96 -3.04
N LEU A 5 17.43 -21.69 -3.58
CA LEU A 5 17.68 -20.54 -4.47
C LEU A 5 16.91 -20.68 -5.78
N VAL A 6 16.93 -21.87 -6.40
CA VAL A 6 16.19 -22.12 -7.64
C VAL A 6 14.69 -21.99 -7.39
N PHE A 7 14.18 -22.54 -6.29
CA PHE A 7 12.77 -22.40 -5.92
C PHE A 7 12.39 -20.94 -5.70
N PHE A 8 13.19 -20.18 -4.95
CA PHE A 8 12.95 -18.75 -4.73
C PHE A 8 12.98 -17.95 -6.04
N LEU A 9 13.94 -18.22 -6.93
CA LEU A 9 14.11 -17.52 -8.20
C LEU A 9 12.97 -17.79 -9.18
N VAL A 10 12.41 -19.00 -9.17
CA VAL A 10 11.28 -19.35 -10.04
C VAL A 10 9.94 -18.88 -9.44
N LEU A 11 9.77 -18.96 -8.13
CA LEU A 11 8.48 -18.73 -7.48
C LEU A 11 8.23 -17.24 -7.16
N ARG A 12 9.28 -16.48 -6.81
CA ARG A 12 9.13 -15.07 -6.43
C ARG A 12 8.61 -14.19 -7.58
N PRO A 13 9.15 -14.23 -8.81
CA PRO A 13 8.69 -13.36 -9.90
C PRO A 13 7.21 -13.50 -10.26
N PRO A 14 6.64 -14.72 -10.43
CA PRO A 14 5.22 -14.85 -10.76
C PRO A 14 4.33 -14.41 -9.60
N VAL A 15 4.68 -14.72 -8.35
CA VAL A 15 3.92 -14.25 -7.18
C VAL A 15 3.90 -12.73 -7.11
N GLU A 16 5.05 -12.09 -7.33
CA GLU A 16 5.17 -10.63 -7.37
C GLU A 16 4.36 -10.02 -8.52
N TYR A 17 4.39 -10.64 -9.70
CA TYR A 17 3.62 -10.20 -10.85
C TYR A 17 2.10 -10.27 -10.58
N TYR A 18 1.60 -11.40 -10.10
CA TYR A 18 0.16 -11.53 -9.78
C TYR A 18 -0.25 -10.54 -8.69
N ARG A 19 0.59 -10.35 -7.67
CA ARG A 19 0.35 -9.35 -6.62
C ARG A 19 0.17 -7.95 -7.21
N GLN A 20 1.12 -7.50 -8.02
CA GLN A 20 1.05 -6.18 -8.66
C GLN A 20 -0.15 -6.07 -9.62
N TYR A 21 -0.43 -7.13 -10.37
CA TYR A 21 -1.55 -7.17 -11.29
C TYR A 21 -2.89 -7.02 -10.57
N TYR A 22 -3.15 -7.82 -9.52
CA TYR A 22 -4.40 -7.74 -8.77
C TYR A 22 -4.54 -6.41 -8.01
N ALA A 23 -3.45 -5.88 -7.48
CA ALA A 23 -3.44 -4.57 -6.84
C ALA A 23 -3.85 -3.47 -7.83
N GLN A 24 -3.22 -3.44 -9.01
CA GLN A 24 -3.55 -2.48 -10.06
C GLN A 24 -4.98 -2.65 -10.57
N TRP A 25 -5.40 -3.88 -10.85
CA TRP A 25 -6.75 -4.18 -11.33
C TRP A 25 -7.82 -3.72 -10.33
N THR A 26 -7.63 -4.03 -9.05
CA THR A 26 -8.55 -3.63 -7.98
C THR A 26 -8.63 -2.11 -7.88
N GLY A 27 -7.48 -1.44 -7.91
CA GLY A 27 -7.43 0.02 -7.88
C GLY A 27 -8.14 0.68 -9.07
N SER A 28 -7.89 0.19 -10.28
CA SER A 28 -8.55 0.69 -11.49
C SER A 28 -10.06 0.45 -11.48
N LYS A 29 -10.51 -0.70 -10.96
CA LYS A 29 -11.93 -1.02 -10.86
C LYS A 29 -12.67 -0.10 -9.88
N VAL A 30 -12.09 0.15 -8.69
CA VAL A 30 -12.66 1.09 -7.72
C VAL A 30 -12.81 2.49 -8.31
N LEU A 31 -11.78 2.96 -9.04
CA LEU A 31 -11.82 4.27 -9.70
C LEU A 31 -12.90 4.34 -10.80
N PHE A 32 -13.06 3.26 -11.56
CA PHE A 32 -14.10 3.17 -12.59
C PHE A 32 -15.50 3.28 -11.97
N ASP A 33 -15.79 2.49 -10.92
CA ASP A 33 -17.09 2.50 -10.25
C ASP A 33 -17.42 3.88 -9.66
N ILE A 34 -16.42 4.59 -9.13
CA ILE A 34 -16.59 5.93 -8.59
C ILE A 34 -16.91 6.93 -9.70
N ARG A 35 -16.19 6.88 -10.83
CA ARG A 35 -16.48 7.74 -11.99
C ARG A 35 -17.91 7.51 -12.48
N GLU A 36 -18.32 6.26 -12.63
CA GLU A 36 -19.69 5.92 -13.07
C GLU A 36 -20.77 6.47 -12.11
N LYS A 37 -20.58 6.29 -10.80
CA LYS A 37 -21.51 6.82 -9.78
C LYS A 37 -21.56 8.35 -9.78
N LEU A 38 -20.41 9.02 -9.91
CA LEU A 38 -20.36 10.48 -9.97
C LEU A 38 -21.06 11.01 -11.22
N PHE A 39 -20.78 10.44 -12.40
CA PHE A 39 -21.42 10.86 -13.64
C PHE A 39 -22.94 10.68 -13.58
N SER A 40 -23.40 9.51 -13.12
CA SER A 40 -24.84 9.24 -13.00
C SER A 40 -25.54 10.11 -11.95
N HIS A 41 -24.87 10.44 -10.85
CA HIS A 41 -25.40 11.37 -9.85
C HIS A 41 -25.54 12.78 -10.41
N ILE A 42 -24.49 13.25 -11.10
CA ILE A 42 -24.43 14.60 -11.68
C ILE A 42 -25.51 14.79 -12.74
N GLN A 43 -25.72 13.81 -13.63
CA GLN A 43 -26.78 13.89 -14.65
C GLN A 43 -28.19 14.06 -14.07
N LYS A 44 -28.42 13.69 -12.80
CA LYS A 44 -29.72 13.83 -12.11
C LYS A 44 -29.88 15.14 -11.33
N LEU A 45 -28.83 15.97 -11.24
CA LEU A 45 -28.89 17.26 -10.53
C LEU A 45 -29.68 18.32 -11.32
N SER A 46 -30.29 19.24 -10.58
CA SER A 46 -31.14 20.30 -11.15
C SER A 46 -30.31 21.41 -11.80
N LEU A 47 -30.88 22.09 -12.80
CA LEU A 47 -30.26 23.24 -13.46
C LEU A 47 -29.79 24.34 -12.49
N ARG A 48 -30.50 24.52 -11.36
CA ARG A 48 -30.15 25.51 -10.34
C ARG A 48 -28.84 25.18 -9.63
N TYR A 49 -28.49 23.89 -9.50
CA TYR A 49 -27.21 23.47 -8.96
C TYR A 49 -26.07 23.78 -9.94
N TYR A 50 -26.28 23.52 -11.24
CA TYR A 50 -25.30 23.83 -12.29
C TYR A 50 -25.03 25.34 -12.44
N ALA A 51 -26.02 26.20 -12.19
CA ALA A 51 -25.86 27.64 -12.27
C ALA A 51 -25.01 28.22 -11.13
N ASN A 52 -24.94 27.54 -9.98
CA ASN A 52 -24.29 28.03 -8.76
C ASN A 52 -23.02 27.27 -8.38
N THR A 53 -22.62 26.25 -9.15
CA THR A 53 -21.51 25.37 -8.79
C THR A 53 -20.69 24.96 -10.01
N ARG A 54 -19.36 25.00 -9.88
CA ARG A 54 -18.43 24.48 -10.91
C ARG A 54 -18.36 22.96 -10.84
N THR A 55 -19.39 22.29 -11.33
CA THR A 55 -19.52 20.82 -11.26
C THR A 55 -18.29 20.07 -11.77
N GLY A 56 -17.64 20.57 -12.84
CA GLY A 56 -16.41 19.96 -13.37
C GLY A 56 -15.21 20.01 -12.41
N GLU A 57 -15.10 21.06 -11.60
CA GLU A 57 -14.04 21.20 -10.59
C GLU A 57 -14.26 20.20 -9.46
N ILE A 58 -15.51 19.99 -9.03
CA ILE A 58 -15.86 18.99 -8.02
C ILE A 58 -15.52 17.59 -8.51
N ILE A 59 -15.91 17.24 -9.74
CA ILE A 59 -15.58 15.94 -10.34
C ILE A 59 -14.07 15.71 -10.33
N SER A 60 -13.30 16.70 -10.80
CA SER A 60 -11.83 16.59 -10.88
C SER A 60 -11.22 16.40 -9.50
N ARG A 61 -11.64 17.17 -8.50
CA ARG A 61 -11.17 17.02 -7.10
C ARG A 61 -11.48 15.63 -6.56
N VAL A 62 -12.72 15.16 -6.68
CA VAL A 62 -13.11 13.83 -6.17
C VAL A 62 -12.33 12.71 -6.87
N ILE A 63 -12.14 12.78 -8.20
CA ILE A 63 -11.35 11.79 -8.93
C ILE A 63 -9.89 11.81 -8.43
N ASN A 64 -9.29 12.99 -8.27
CA ASN A 64 -7.91 13.12 -7.79
C ASN A 64 -7.75 12.62 -6.35
N ASP A 65 -8.70 12.93 -5.47
CA ASP A 65 -8.69 12.47 -4.08
C ASP A 65 -8.79 10.94 -3.99
N VAL A 66 -9.63 10.34 -4.85
CA VAL A 66 -9.78 8.89 -4.95
C VAL A 66 -8.53 8.24 -5.54
N GLU A 67 -7.89 8.84 -6.54
CA GLU A 67 -6.64 8.36 -7.13
C GLU A 67 -5.52 8.35 -6.08
N GLN A 68 -5.39 9.42 -5.29
CA GLN A 68 -4.44 9.52 -4.18
C GLN A 68 -4.74 8.51 -3.07
N THR A 69 -6.02 8.35 -2.71
CA THR A 69 -6.44 7.37 -1.70
C THR A 69 -6.15 5.94 -2.16
N LYS A 70 -6.42 5.63 -3.43
CA LYS A 70 -6.08 4.35 -4.06
C LYS A 70 -4.57 4.09 -3.98
N GLU A 71 -3.76 5.07 -4.34
CA GLU A 71 -2.31 4.96 -4.27
C GLU A 71 -1.85 4.69 -2.84
N PHE A 72 -2.34 5.45 -1.85
CA PHE A 72 -2.03 5.23 -0.44
C PHE A 72 -2.40 3.83 0.06
N VAL A 73 -3.57 3.30 -0.34
CA VAL A 73 -4.02 1.96 0.07
C VAL A 73 -3.15 0.87 -0.59
N ILE A 74 -2.84 1.00 -1.88
CA ILE A 74 -2.06 0.00 -2.62
C ILE A 74 -0.58 0.04 -2.22
N THR A 75 0.03 1.21 -2.19
CA THR A 75 1.48 1.33 -1.97
C THR A 75 1.83 1.40 -0.50
N GLY A 76 1.01 2.06 0.32
CA GLY A 76 1.21 2.16 1.75
C GLY A 76 0.64 0.95 2.48
N LEU A 77 -0.68 0.89 2.59
CA LEU A 77 -1.35 -0.03 3.51
C LEU A 77 -1.11 -1.51 3.18
N MET A 78 -1.25 -1.89 1.90
CA MET A 78 -1.08 -3.29 1.47
C MET A 78 0.37 -3.77 1.67
N ASN A 79 1.36 -2.94 1.36
CA ASN A 79 2.77 -3.31 1.57
C ASN A 79 3.11 -3.40 3.05
N ILE A 80 2.68 -2.43 3.88
CA ILE A 80 2.90 -2.47 5.34
C ILE A 80 2.33 -3.76 5.95
N TRP A 81 1.12 -4.15 5.54
CA TRP A 81 0.49 -5.39 6.01
C TRP A 81 1.33 -6.63 5.68
N LEU A 82 1.81 -6.73 4.44
CA LEU A 82 2.63 -7.86 3.97
C LEU A 82 4.02 -7.87 4.63
N ASP A 83 4.63 -6.71 4.80
CA ASP A 83 5.93 -6.58 5.47
C ASP A 83 5.82 -6.98 6.95
N MET A 84 4.75 -6.56 7.64
CA MET A 84 4.46 -7.01 9.00
C MET A 84 4.30 -8.53 9.09
N MET A 85 3.53 -9.13 8.18
CA MET A 85 3.39 -10.60 8.12
C MET A 85 4.73 -11.29 7.87
N THR A 86 5.55 -10.76 6.97
CA THR A 86 6.88 -11.29 6.67
C THR A 86 7.79 -11.23 7.89
N VAL A 87 7.83 -10.09 8.59
CA VAL A 87 8.61 -9.93 9.81
C VAL A 87 8.17 -10.93 10.88
N LEU A 88 6.86 -11.10 11.08
CA LEU A 88 6.33 -12.06 12.05
C LEU A 88 6.72 -13.51 11.70
N ILE A 89 6.59 -13.90 10.43
CA ILE A 89 6.97 -15.24 9.97
C ILE A 89 8.48 -15.47 10.16
N VAL A 90 9.32 -14.50 9.78
CA VAL A 90 10.77 -14.60 9.95
C VAL A 90 11.16 -14.72 11.42
N ILE A 91 10.60 -13.89 12.30
CA ILE A 91 10.87 -13.98 13.75
C ILE A 91 10.41 -15.34 14.29
N ALA A 92 9.24 -15.82 13.88
CA ALA A 92 8.75 -17.14 14.31
C ALA A 92 9.69 -18.27 13.88
N ILE A 93 10.19 -18.25 12.65
CA ILE A 93 11.18 -19.21 12.15
C ILE A 93 12.52 -19.07 12.89
N MET A 94 12.98 -17.85 13.16
CA MET A 94 14.24 -17.64 13.89
C MET A 94 14.14 -18.16 15.32
N CYS A 95 13.00 -17.96 16.00
CA CYS A 95 12.74 -18.49 17.32
C CYS A 95 12.77 -20.03 17.39
N THR A 96 12.35 -20.73 16.33
CA THR A 96 12.43 -22.20 16.29
C THR A 96 13.84 -22.72 16.03
N LEU A 97 14.72 -21.91 15.43
CA LEU A 97 16.12 -22.25 15.18
C LEU A 97 17.00 -21.98 16.40
N ASP A 98 17.01 -20.74 16.89
CA ASP A 98 17.77 -20.34 18.08
C ASP A 98 17.14 -19.08 18.72
N LEU A 99 16.56 -19.27 19.90
CA LEU A 99 15.89 -18.20 20.62
C LEU A 99 16.85 -17.09 21.07
N LYS A 100 18.09 -17.44 21.43
CA LYS A 100 19.08 -16.50 21.99
C LYS A 100 19.61 -15.56 20.92
N LEU A 101 19.95 -16.10 19.74
CA LEU A 101 20.36 -15.30 18.58
C LEU A 101 19.22 -14.43 18.06
N THR A 102 17.98 -14.92 18.11
CA THR A 102 16.79 -14.15 17.70
C THR A 102 16.60 -12.91 18.57
N ILE A 103 16.66 -13.05 19.90
CA ILE A 103 16.51 -11.92 20.83
C ILE A 103 17.59 -10.86 20.59
N VAL A 104 18.85 -11.28 20.41
CA VAL A 104 19.96 -10.37 20.09
C VAL A 104 19.68 -9.60 18.79
N SER A 105 19.16 -10.28 17.76
CA SER A 105 18.84 -9.65 16.47
C SER A 105 17.66 -8.67 16.59
N VAL A 106 16.61 -9.02 17.33
CA VAL A 106 15.40 -8.20 17.50
C VAL A 106 15.71 -6.90 18.25
N ILE A 107 16.64 -6.92 19.22
CA ILE A 107 17.06 -5.73 19.98
C ILE A 107 17.69 -4.64 19.09
N ILE A 108 18.24 -4.99 17.92
CA ILE A 108 18.83 -4.03 16.99
C ILE A 108 17.75 -3.18 16.30
N PHE A 109 16.54 -3.73 16.09
CA PHE A 109 15.43 -3.02 15.42
C PHE A 109 14.99 -1.73 16.14
N PRO A 110 14.73 -1.71 17.47
CA PRO A 110 14.35 -0.47 18.15
C PRO A 110 15.47 0.58 18.14
N LEU A 111 16.75 0.16 18.18
CA LEU A 111 17.89 1.08 18.05
C LEU A 111 17.93 1.72 16.65
N TYR A 112 17.71 0.91 15.61
CA TYR A 112 17.58 1.40 14.23
C TYR A 112 16.39 2.36 14.08
N ALA A 113 15.22 2.02 14.62
CA ALA A 113 14.04 2.88 14.58
C ALA A 113 14.28 4.21 15.30
N PHE A 114 14.99 4.20 16.43
CA PHE A 114 15.38 5.41 17.14
C PHE A 114 16.33 6.28 16.31
N ALA A 115 17.35 5.68 15.69
CA ALA A 115 18.27 6.39 14.80
C ALA A 115 17.54 7.03 13.61
N VAL A 116 16.66 6.28 12.94
CA VAL A 116 15.84 6.78 11.83
C VAL A 116 14.99 7.96 12.29
N LYS A 117 14.29 7.84 13.42
CA LYS A 117 13.48 8.94 13.96
C LYS A 117 14.31 10.19 14.26
N TYR A 118 15.50 10.02 14.83
CA TYR A 118 16.41 11.13 15.15
C TYR A 118 16.93 11.85 13.89
N PHE A 119 17.32 11.11 12.85
CA PHE A 119 17.86 11.68 11.61
C PHE A 119 16.77 12.26 10.69
N TYR A 120 15.64 11.56 10.49
CA TYR A 120 14.54 12.06 9.68
C TYR A 120 13.86 13.28 10.32
N GLY A 121 13.76 13.32 11.65
CA GLY A 121 13.21 14.47 12.38
C GLY A 121 14.00 15.78 12.17
N ARG A 122 15.27 15.72 11.75
CA ARG A 122 16.11 16.90 11.44
C ARG A 122 16.05 17.35 9.98
N THR A 123 15.49 16.54 9.07
CA THR A 123 15.42 16.87 7.64
C THR A 123 14.03 17.37 7.24
N ALA A 124 13.02 17.14 8.08
CA ALA A 124 11.63 17.59 7.89
C ALA A 124 11.29 18.92 8.63
N SER A 125 12.29 19.62 9.15
CA SER A 125 12.20 20.98 9.74
C SER A 125 13.06 21.96 8.95
#